data_AF-T1JS08-F1
#
_entry.id   AF-T1JS08-F1
#
_cell.length_a   1.000
_cell.length_b   1.000
_cell.length_c   1.000
_cell.angle_alpha   90.00
_cell.angle_beta   90.00
_cell.angle_gamma   90.00
#
_symmetry.space_group_name_H-M   'P 1'
#
loop_
_entity.id
_entity.type
_entity.pdbx_description
1 polymer ?
#
loop_
_entity_poly.entity_id
_entity_poly.type
_entity_poly.pdbx_seq_one_letter_code
_entity_poly.pdbx_strand_id
1 'polypeptide(L)' 'MKVLHLKKLLQLKYELKRHSDIELLYKHDTLSDDYSMIDLAYIYSWRRNGHLSLYYKISNTV' A
#
# COMPACT_ATOMS: atom_id res chain seq x y z
N MET A 1 -0.24 -10.76 -5.71
CA MET A 1 -0.25 -10.10 -4.39
C MET A 1 -0.95 -8.76 -4.55
N LYS A 2 -2.03 -8.49 -3.80
CA LYS A 2 -2.84 -7.27 -3.93
C LYS A 2 -2.46 -6.23 -2.87
N VAL A 3 -2.78 -4.96 -3.13
CA VAL A 3 -2.63 -3.85 -2.17
C VAL A 3 -3.29 -4.17 -0.83
N LEU A 4 -4.47 -4.81 -0.85
CA LEU A 4 -5.15 -5.28 0.37
C LEU A 4 -4.27 -6.16 1.28
N HIS A 5 -3.45 -7.04 0.71
CA HIS A 5 -2.60 -7.94 1.49
C HIS A 5 -1.45 -7.18 2.16
N LEU A 6 -0.94 -6.13 1.52
CA LEU A 6 0.07 -5.24 2.10
C LEU A 6 -0.51 -4.45 3.29
N LYS A 7 -1.75 -3.95 3.16
CA LYS A 7 -2.45 -3.31 4.29
C LYS A 7 -2.62 -4.25 5.47
N LYS A 8 -3.07 -5.50 5.22
CA LYS A 8 -3.17 -6.53 6.27
C LYS A 8 -1.83 -6.86 6.92
N LEU A 9 -0.76 -6.91 6.12
CA LEU A 9 0.58 -7.14 6.64
C LEU A 9 1.06 -6.00 7.54
N LEU A 10 0.82 -4.74 7.15
CA LEU A 10 1.10 -3.58 7.98
C LEU A 10 0.26 -3.58 9.25
N GLN A 11 -1.02 -3.94 9.16
CA GLN A 11 -1.90 -4.06 10.32
C GLN A 11 -1.37 -5.07 11.34
N LEU A 12 -0.93 -6.24 10.89
CA LEU A 12 -0.33 -7.25 11.75
C LEU A 12 1.03 -6.81 12.30
N LYS A 13 1.85 -6.15 11.48
CA LYS A 13 3.19 -5.70 11.87
C LYS A 13 3.16 -4.64 12.98
N TYR A 14 2.18 -3.75 12.94
CA TYR A 14 2.05 -2.64 13.89
C TYR A 14 0.99 -2.91 14.97
N GLU A 15 0.45 -4.13 15.04
CA GLU A 15 -0.61 -4.53 15.98
C GLU A 15 -1.79 -3.54 16.01
N LEU A 16 -2.11 -2.97 14.84
CA LEU A 16 -3.12 -1.93 14.71
C LEU A 16 -4.52 -2.52 14.92
N LYS A 17 -5.38 -1.78 15.61
CA LYS A 17 -6.79 -2.16 15.77
C LYS A 17 -7.46 -2.31 14.39
N ARG A 18 -8.49 -3.17 14.32
CA ARG A 18 -9.24 -3.45 13.08
C ARG A 18 -9.80 -2.20 12.37
N HIS A 19 -9.91 -1.08 13.07
CA HIS A 19 -10.44 0.20 12.59
C HIS A 19 -9.36 1.24 12.23
N SER A 20 -8.07 0.89 12.24
CA SER A 20 -7.03 1.82 11.80
C SER A 20 -7.11 2.01 10.29
N ASP A 21 -7.20 3.28 9.86
CA ASP A 21 -7.23 3.62 8.45
C ASP A 21 -5.79 3.57 7.91
N ILE A 22 -5.51 2.54 7.09
CA ILE A 22 -4.19 2.33 6.48
C ILE A 22 -4.32 2.67 4.99
N GLU A 23 -3.68 3.76 4.60
CA GLU A 23 -3.58 4.19 3.22
C GLU A 23 -2.22 3.76 2.65
N LEU A 24 -2.22 3.09 1.50
CA LEU A 24 -0.99 2.83 0.74
C LEU A 24 -0.87 3.91 -0.33
N LEU A 25 0.32 4.49 -0.46
CA LEU A 25 0.61 5.57 -1.38
C LEU A 25 1.76 5.20 -2.30
N TYR A 26 1.67 5.64 -3.54
CA TYR A 26 2.80 5.64 -4.47
C TYR A 26 3.05 7.05 -4.98
N LYS A 27 4.25 7.57 -4.72
CA LYS A 27 4.63 8.98 -4.91
C LYS A 27 3.71 9.95 -4.15
N HIS A 28 2.49 10.18 -4.63
CA HIS A 28 1.49 11.09 -4.05
C HIS A 28 0.04 10.58 -4.21
N ASP A 29 -0.18 9.44 -4.87
CA ASP A 29 -1.52 8.89 -5.11
C ASP A 29 -1.83 7.76 -4.12
N THR A 30 -3.09 7.72 -3.67
CA THR A 30 -3.61 6.61 -2.87
C THR A 30 -3.93 5.41 -3.76
N LEU A 31 -3.47 4.25 -3.31
CA LEU A 31 -3.65 2.98 -4.01
C LEU A 31 -4.93 2.31 -3.54
N SER A 32 -5.81 2.01 -4.50
CA SER A 32 -7.00 1.19 -4.24
C SER A 32 -6.62 -0.26 -3.89
N ASP A 33 -7.45 -0.89 -3.06
CA ASP A 33 -7.25 -2.25 -2.54
C ASP A 33 -7.31 -3.33 -3.62
N ASP A 34 -8.02 -3.06 -4.71
CA ASP A 34 -8.19 -3.96 -5.84
C ASP A 34 -6.95 -4.07 -6.74
N TYR A 35 -6.06 -3.08 -6.68
CA TYR A 35 -4.87 -3.10 -7.52
C TYR A 35 -3.92 -4.24 -7.14
N SER A 36 -3.47 -4.99 -8.15
CA SER A 36 -2.35 -5.91 -8.02
C SER A 36 -1.03 -5.16 -8.12
N MET A 37 0.03 -5.74 -7.55
CA MET A 37 1.38 -5.19 -7.68
C MET A 37 1.85 -5.09 -9.14
N ILE A 38 1.34 -5.96 -10.02
CA ILE A 38 1.59 -5.91 -11.46
C ILE A 38 0.88 -4.70 -12.10
N ASP A 39 -0.37 -4.45 -11.73
CA ASP A 39 -1.12 -3.30 -12.24
C ASP A 39 -0.42 -1.99 -11.84
N LEU A 40 0.05 -1.91 -10.60
CA LEU A 40 0.86 -0.77 -10.13
C LEU A 40 2.15 -0.62 -10.95
N ALA A 41 2.87 -1.72 -11.18
CA ALA A 41 4.09 -1.68 -11.99
C ALA A 41 3.80 -1.21 -13.44
N TYR A 42 2.65 -1.60 -13.99
CA TYR A 42 2.23 -1.21 -15.34
C TYR A 42 1.80 0.25 -15.41
N ILE A 43 0.88 0.68 -14.53
CA ILE A 43 0.36 2.05 -14.43
C ILE A 43 1.51 3.04 -14.24
N TYR A 44 2.44 2.74 -13.32
CA TYR A 44 3.55 3.63 -13.03
C TYR A 44 4.78 3.41 -13.92
N SER A 45 4.67 2.61 -14.98
CA SER A 45 5.75 2.31 -15.93
C SER A 45 7.07 1.96 -15.22
N TRP A 46 6.98 1.11 -14.20
CA TRP A 46 8.11 0.76 -13.35
C TRP A 46 9.17 0.01 -14.16
N ARG A 47 10.30 0.67 -14.44
CA ARG A 47 11.35 0.17 -15.35
C ARG A 47 12.26 -0.90 -14.73
N ARG A 48 11.92 -1.48 -13.58
CA ARG A 48 12.78 -2.44 -12.83
C ARG A 48 14.19 -1.91 -12.49
N ASN A 49 14.44 -0.60 -12.62
CA ASN A 49 15.72 0.05 -12.27
C ASN A 49 15.99 0.15 -10.76
N GLY A 50 15.12 -0.44 -9.94
CA GLY A 50 15.20 -0.42 -8.47
C GLY A 50 13.88 -0.91 -7.88
N HIS A 51 13.82 -1.12 -6.56
CA HIS A 51 12.61 -1.61 -5.91
C HIS A 51 11.42 -0.66 -6.06
N LEU A 52 10.20 -1.20 -6.07
CA LEU A 52 8.98 -0.39 -6.07
C LEU A 52 8.79 0.23 -4.67
N SER A 53 9.21 1.48 -4.52
CA SER A 53 9.05 2.23 -3.27
C SER A 53 7.59 2.59 -3.04
N LEU A 54 6.95 1.84 -2.14
CA LEU A 54 5.61 2.12 -1.64
C LEU A 54 5.71 2.87 -0.31
N TYR A 55 4.87 3.87 -0.15
CA TYR A 55 4.70 4.60 1.10
C TYR A 55 3.39 4.14 1.73
N TYR A 56 3.28 4.26 3.05
CA TYR A 56 2.04 3.99 3.75
C TYR A 56 1.81 5.11 4.76
N LYS A 57 0.54 5.42 5.00
CA LYS A 57 0.10 6.35 6.02
C LYS A 57 -0.88 5.63 6.91
N ILE A 58 -0.66 5.73 8.22
CA ILE A 58 -1.57 5.20 9.22
C ILE A 58 -2.26 6.41 9.84
N SER A 59 -3.57 6.52 9.66
CA SER A 59 -4.38 7.50 10.37
C SER A 59 -5.00 6.80 11.58
N ASN A 60 -4.55 7.16 12.78
CA ASN A 60 -5.21 6.73 13.99
C ASN A 60 -6.36 7.69 14.26
N THR A 61 -7.59 7.31 13.88
CA THR A 61 -8.80 7.94 14.42
C THR A 61 -8.87 7.57 15.90
N VAL A 62 -8.39 8.49 16.74
CA VAL A 62 -8.52 8.51 18.21
C VAL A 62 -10.00 8.50 18.58
#